data_AF-A0A443IIV7-F1
#
_entry.id   AF-A0A443IIV7-F1
#
_cell.length_a   1.000
_cell.length_b   1.000
_cell.length_c   1.000
_cell.angle_alpha   90.00
_cell.angle_beta   90.00
_cell.angle_gamma   90.00
#
_symmetry.space_group_name_H-M   'P 1'
#
loop_
_entity.id
_entity.type
_entity.pdbx_description
1 polymer ?
#
loop_
_entity_poly.entity_id
_entity_poly.type
_entity_poly.pdbx_seq_one_letter_code
_entity_poly.pdbx_strand_id
1 'polypeptide(L)'
;MSESSATTEIIIRLPQQLLAELDGFVEQENVNRNEFIYRATKMYIRERKKRHIVESMRRGYMEMAKINLAIASEAIQAEYEAEHTVERLVSGG
;
A
#
# COMPACT_ATOMS: atom_id res chain seq x y z
N MET A 1 34.10 8.09 18.59
CA MET A 1 33.02 7.27 18.03
C MET A 1 32.64 7.93 16.72
N SER A 2 33.09 7.37 15.60
CA SER A 2 32.91 7.99 14.28
C SER A 2 31.45 7.90 13.89
N GLU A 3 30.83 9.05 13.64
CA GLU A 3 29.47 9.13 13.09
C GLU A 3 29.43 8.33 11.78
N SER A 4 28.60 7.29 11.75
CA SER A 4 28.31 6.57 10.51
C SER A 4 27.59 7.53 9.58
N SER A 5 28.19 7.83 8.43
CA SER A 5 27.55 8.55 7.33
C SER A 5 26.14 7.96 7.08
N ALA A 6 25.13 8.82 6.99
CA ALA A 6 23.73 8.44 6.79
C ALA A 6 23.43 7.83 5.40
N THR A 7 24.46 7.66 4.56
CA THR A 7 24.37 7.11 3.21
C THR A 7 25.43 6.03 2.99
N THR A 8 25.07 5.02 2.19
CA THR A 8 25.97 3.94 1.77
C THR A 8 26.07 3.95 0.25
N GLU A 9 27.29 3.93 -0.27
CA GLU A 9 27.55 3.82 -1.70
C GLU A 9 27.44 2.37 -2.17
N ILE A 10 26.83 2.16 -3.33
CA ILE A 10 26.70 0.85 -3.96
C ILE A 10 27.14 0.93 -5.42
N ILE A 11 27.76 -0.14 -5.91
CA ILE A 11 28.15 -0.29 -7.32
C ILE A 11 27.19 -1.29 -7.97
N ILE A 12 26.57 -0.90 -9.06
CA ILE A 12 25.64 -1.74 -9.83
C ILE A 12 26.11 -1.90 -11.27
N ARG A 13 25.75 -3.01 -11.89
CA ARG A 13 25.98 -3.27 -13.31
C ARG A 13 24.64 -3.27 -14.03
N LEU A 14 24.49 -2.43 -15.04
CA LEU A 14 23.27 -2.30 -15.83
C LEU A 14 23.58 -2.59 -17.32
N PRO A 15 22.62 -3.17 -18.08
CA PRO A 15 22.76 -3.29 -19.52
C PRO A 15 22.97 -1.93 -20.18
N GLN A 16 23.84 -1.86 -21.20
CA GLN A 16 24.16 -0.60 -21.88
C GLN A 16 22.93 0.05 -22.53
N GLN A 17 22.01 -0.77 -23.05
CA GLN A 17 20.75 -0.31 -23.63
C GLN A 17 19.88 0.42 -22.60
N LEU A 18 19.80 -0.12 -21.37
CA LEU A 18 19.05 0.50 -20.27
C LEU A 18 19.70 1.81 -19.82
N LEU A 19 21.04 1.88 -19.80
CA LEU A 19 21.74 3.13 -19.51
C LEU A 19 21.46 4.21 -20.56
N ALA A 20 21.43 3.84 -21.84
CA ALA A 20 21.10 4.79 -22.91
C ALA A 20 19.66 5.32 -22.81
N GLU A 21 18.70 4.45 -22.47
CA GLU A 21 17.32 4.87 -22.20
C GLU A 21 17.23 5.80 -20.99
N LEU A 22 17.93 5.45 -19.89
CA LEU A 22 18.01 6.26 -18.69
C LEU A 22 18.59 7.65 -18.98
N ASP A 23 19.63 7.73 -19.82
CA ASP A 23 20.25 9.00 -20.20
C ASP A 23 19.27 9.93 -20.91
N GLY A 24 18.41 9.40 -21.78
CA GLY A 24 17.35 10.18 -22.43
C GLY A 24 16.41 10.85 -21.42
N PHE A 25 16.01 10.14 -20.36
CA PHE A 25 15.17 10.70 -19.29
C PHE A 25 15.93 11.69 -18.40
N VAL A 26 17.18 11.39 -18.09
CA VAL A 26 18.06 12.25 -17.29
C VAL A 26 18.25 13.61 -17.96
N GLU A 27 18.47 13.62 -19.29
CA GLU A 27 18.54 14.83 -20.10
C GLU A 27 17.20 15.57 -20.15
N GLN A 28 16.10 14.86 -20.42
CA GLN A 28 14.76 15.46 -20.50
C GLN A 28 14.32 16.11 -19.18
N GLU A 29 14.61 15.48 -18.05
CA GLU A 29 14.23 15.98 -16.72
C GLU A 29 15.28 16.91 -16.10
N ASN A 30 16.42 17.13 -16.76
CA ASN A 30 17.55 17.91 -16.27
C ASN A 30 18.00 17.49 -14.86
N VAL A 31 18.12 16.18 -14.65
CA VAL A 31 18.62 15.57 -13.39
C VAL A 31 19.93 14.84 -13.67
N ASN A 32 20.55 14.25 -12.65
CA ASN A 32 21.69 13.35 -12.84
C ASN A 32 21.26 11.88 -12.64
N ARG A 33 22.08 10.94 -13.12
CA ARG A 33 21.80 9.50 -13.04
C ARG A 33 21.57 9.01 -11.61
N ASN A 34 22.33 9.52 -10.64
CA ASN A 34 22.22 9.09 -9.24
C ASN A 34 20.87 9.50 -8.65
N GLU A 35 20.43 10.74 -8.89
CA GLU A 35 19.13 11.23 -8.46
C GLU A 35 18.00 10.46 -9.12
N PHE A 36 18.11 10.17 -10.43
CA PHE A 36 17.13 9.37 -11.14
C PHE A 36 17.01 7.96 -10.55
N ILE A 37 18.14 7.26 -10.36
CA ILE A 37 18.19 5.92 -9.77
C ILE A 37 17.67 5.93 -8.33
N TYR A 38 18.00 6.97 -7.55
CA TYR A 38 17.51 7.13 -6.18
C TYR A 38 15.98 7.27 -6.14
N ARG A 39 15.41 8.12 -7.00
CA ARG A 39 13.95 8.28 -7.12
C ARG A 39 13.27 6.99 -7.55
N ALA A 40 13.80 6.32 -8.58
CA ALA A 40 13.28 5.05 -9.07
C ALA A 40 13.29 3.98 -7.97
N THR A 41 14.39 3.88 -7.22
CA THR A 41 14.54 2.94 -6.10
C THR A 41 13.53 3.24 -4.99
N LYS A 42 13.39 4.51 -4.60
CA LYS A 42 12.43 4.94 -3.57
C LYS A 42 11.00 4.63 -3.97
N MET A 43 10.65 4.90 -5.23
CA MET A 43 9.33 4.58 -5.79
C MET A 43 9.07 3.07 -5.77
N TYR A 44 10.02 2.28 -6.24
CA TYR A 44 9.92 0.82 -6.28
C TYR A 44 9.69 0.22 -4.89
N ILE A 45 10.45 0.66 -3.88
CA ILE A 45 10.28 0.22 -2.49
C ILE A 45 8.89 0.58 -1.96
N ARG A 46 8.44 1.82 -2.19
CA ARG A 46 7.11 2.29 -1.73
C ARG A 46 6.00 1.43 -2.33
N GLU A 47 6.04 1.18 -3.63
CA GLU A 47 5.02 0.39 -4.33
C GLU A 47 5.01 -1.06 -3.83
N ARG A 48 6.19 -1.65 -3.61
CA ARG A 48 6.30 -3.02 -3.08
C ARG A 48 5.78 -3.14 -1.65
N LYS A 49 6.01 -2.14 -0.79
CA LYS A 49 5.42 -2.06 0.55
C LYS A 49 3.89 -1.95 0.49
N LYS A 50 3.35 -1.11 -0.40
CA LYS A 50 1.90 -0.96 -0.58
C LYS A 50 1.25 -2.30 -0.94
N ARG A 51 1.81 -3.01 -1.91
CA ARG A 51 1.31 -4.34 -2.33
C ARG A 51 1.34 -5.34 -1.18
N HIS A 52 2.43 -5.36 -0.42
CA HIS A 52 2.57 -6.25 0.72
C HIS A 52 1.49 -6.00 1.80
N ILE A 53 1.17 -4.73 2.10
CA ILE A 53 0.11 -4.38 3.05
C ILE A 53 -1.24 -4.93 2.57
N VAL A 54 -1.60 -4.69 1.30
CA VAL A 54 -2.87 -5.15 0.72
C VAL A 54 -2.98 -6.68 0.76
N GLU A 55 -1.91 -7.40 0.39
CA GLU A 55 -1.89 -8.86 0.43
C GLU A 55 -2.00 -9.41 1.86
N SER A 56 -1.30 -8.80 2.81
CA SER A 56 -1.37 -9.19 4.22
C SER A 56 -2.75 -8.94 4.81
N MET A 57 -3.39 -7.81 4.47
CA MET A 57 -4.79 -7.54 4.85
C MET A 57 -5.72 -8.61 4.26
N ARG A 58 -5.59 -8.91 2.97
CA ARG A 58 -6.42 -9.94 2.31
C ARG A 58 -6.28 -11.30 2.98
N ARG A 59 -5.06 -11.70 3.34
CA ARG A 59 -4.82 -12.95 4.09
C ARG A 59 -5.51 -12.94 5.44
N GLY A 60 -5.32 -11.89 6.24
CA GLY A 60 -5.97 -11.76 7.55
C GLY A 60 -7.51 -11.83 7.45
N TYR A 61 -8.11 -11.19 6.44
CA TYR A 61 -9.56 -11.30 6.22
C TYR A 61 -10.01 -12.71 5.86
N MET A 62 -9.26 -13.45 5.04
CA MET A 62 -9.59 -14.83 4.72
C MET A 62 -9.44 -15.75 5.94
N GLU A 63 -8.38 -15.56 6.74
CA GLU A 63 -8.14 -16.31 7.97
C GLU A 63 -9.27 -16.10 8.99
N MET A 64 -9.77 -14.88 9.10
CA MET A 64 -10.86 -14.51 10.02
C MET A 64 -12.25 -14.70 9.44
N ALA A 65 -12.40 -15.13 8.18
CA ALA A 65 -13.68 -15.13 7.47
C ALA A 65 -14.80 -15.85 8.24
N LYS A 66 -14.50 -16.99 8.86
CA LYS A 66 -15.47 -17.77 9.64
C LYS A 66 -15.93 -17.03 10.90
N ILE A 67 -15.01 -16.39 11.62
CA ILE A 67 -15.33 -15.65 12.85
C ILE A 67 -16.14 -14.39 12.49
N ASN A 68 -15.69 -13.64 11.49
CA ASN A 68 -16.40 -12.45 11.02
C ASN A 68 -17.82 -12.78 10.56
N LEU A 69 -18.01 -13.91 9.86
CA LEU A 69 -19.34 -14.36 9.43
C LEU A 69 -20.23 -14.73 10.62
N ALA A 70 -19.69 -15.44 11.63
CA ALA A 70 -20.45 -15.82 12.81
C ALA A 70 -20.94 -14.59 13.58
N ILE A 71 -20.04 -13.63 13.87
CA ILE A 71 -20.37 -12.38 14.57
C ILE A 71 -21.41 -11.58 13.79
N ALA A 72 -21.23 -11.45 12.47
CA ALA A 72 -22.19 -10.75 11.62
C ALA A 72 -23.58 -11.43 11.69
N SER A 73 -23.62 -12.76 11.63
CA SER A 73 -24.87 -13.52 11.69
C SER A 73 -25.59 -13.38 13.04
N GLU A 74 -24.84 -13.31 14.14
CA GLU A 74 -25.39 -13.09 15.48
C GLU A 74 -26.00 -11.68 15.63
N ALA A 75 -25.45 -10.68 14.93
CA ALA A 75 -25.91 -9.29 15.02
C ALA A 75 -27.17 -8.98 14.18
N ILE A 76 -27.52 -9.81 13.19
CA ILE A 76 -28.60 -9.56 12.22
C ILE A 76 -29.93 -9.18 12.91
N GLN A 77 -30.32 -9.92 13.95
CA GLN A 77 -31.62 -9.67 14.59
C GLN A 77 -31.65 -8.33 15.31
N ALA A 78 -30.56 -7.95 15.98
CA ALA A 78 -30.45 -6.66 16.66
C ALA A 78 -30.45 -5.50 15.66
N GLU A 79 -29.82 -5.67 14.50
CA GLU A 79 -29.85 -4.67 13.41
C GLU A 79 -31.28 -4.48 12.86
N TYR A 80 -31.99 -5.58 12.59
CA TYR A 80 -33.38 -5.54 12.11
C TYR A 80 -34.33 -4.85 13.09
N GLU A 81 -34.24 -5.19 14.38
CA GLU A 81 -35.07 -4.57 15.42
C GLU A 81 -34.77 -3.07 15.56
N ALA A 82 -33.50 -2.66 15.45
CA ALA A 82 -33.10 -1.27 15.49
C ALA A 82 -33.64 -0.46 14.30
N GLU A 83 -33.53 -0.99 13.07
CA GLU A 83 -34.03 -0.35 11.85
C GLU A 83 -35.54 -0.09 11.93
N HIS A 84 -36.32 -1.11 12.27
CA HIS A 84 -37.78 -0.98 12.36
C HIS A 84 -38.26 -0.13 13.55
N THR A 85 -37.50 -0.09 14.64
CA THR A 85 -37.80 0.82 15.75
C THR A 85 -37.65 2.27 15.31
N VAL A 86 -36.62 2.59 14.52
CA VAL A 86 -36.42 3.94 13.95
C VAL A 86 -37.54 4.27 12.98
N GLU A 87 -37.92 3.38 12.06
CA GLU A 87 -39.03 3.61 11.13
C GLU A 87 -40.35 3.90 11.85
N ARG A 88 -40.69 3.12 12.87
CA ARG A 88 -41.91 3.35 13.68
C ARG A 88 -41.92 4.71 14.37
N LEU A 89 -40.77 5.19 14.85
CA LEU A 89 -40.67 6.48 15.53
C LEU A 89 -40.84 7.66 14.57
N VAL A 90 -40.42 7.52 13.31
CA VAL A 90 -40.46 8.61 12.31
C VAL A 90 -41.77 8.61 11.50
N SER A 91 -42.46 7.47 11.41
CA SER A 91 -43.75 7.36 10.69
C SER A 91 -44.92 8.02 11.42
N GLY A 92 -44.78 8.32 12.72
CA GLY A 92 -45.91 8.65 13.59
C GLY A 92 -46.84 7.45 13.72
N GLY A 93 -46.70 6.70 14.82
CA GLY A 93 -47.65 5.63 15.14
C GLY A 93 -49.10 6.14 15.25
#